data_AF-A0A1I7DHI6-F1
#
_entry.id   AF-A0A1I7DHI6-F1
#
_cell.length_a   1.000
_cell.length_b   1.000
_cell.length_c   1.000
_cell.angle_alpha   90.00
_cell.angle_beta   90.00
_cell.angle_gamma   90.00
#
_symmetry.space_group_name_H-M   'P 1'
#
loop_
_entity.id
_entity.type
_entity.pdbx_description
1 polymer ?
#
loop_
_entity_poly.entity_id
_entity_poly.type
_entity_poly.pdbx_seq_one_letter_code
_entity_poly.pdbx_strand_id
1 'polypeptide(L)'
;MTADTRNPEQVEYTYIERPHYGWGHNDTLYPAIGKVAVHSGLFDELLREILAEVVGDDVWYMFQGQSTDWLVKMCRDSMEWHNVNYSRWSKEQQEKFLRAFIPAQRLRDLRNYVVHGIWSTWAVGEPDENPAQGRPWGGPDNVPGVLVCARSRQRNASSEMLFTVEDVERLALEFQMMTREVAEAFYEMERRHNSHLLLPRWIEREENTHEFLRRRYEQ
;
A
#
# COMPACT_ATOMS: atom_id res chain seq x y z
N MET A 1 -7.05 -55.67 -34.40
CA MET A 1 -6.55 -55.19 -33.10
C MET A 1 -5.03 -55.15 -33.19
N THR A 2 -4.48 -54.02 -33.61
CA THR A 2 -3.04 -53.75 -33.64
C THR A 2 -2.75 -52.78 -32.50
N ALA A 3 -1.97 -53.26 -31.53
CA ALA A 3 -1.56 -52.47 -30.38
C ALA A 3 -0.56 -51.40 -30.83
N ASP A 4 -0.90 -50.14 -30.58
CA ASP A 4 -0.05 -48.98 -30.80
C ASP A 4 0.96 -48.90 -29.64
N THR A 5 2.13 -49.47 -29.84
CA THR A 5 3.28 -49.38 -28.92
C THR A 5 4.02 -48.07 -29.18
N ARG A 6 3.52 -46.96 -28.62
CA ARG A 6 4.29 -45.72 -28.56
C ARG A 6 5.37 -45.83 -27.49
N ASN A 7 6.61 -45.67 -27.95
CA ASN A 7 7.85 -45.59 -27.19
C ASN A 7 7.73 -44.45 -26.15
N PRO A 8 7.86 -44.72 -24.84
CA PRO A 8 7.99 -43.67 -23.84
C PRO A 8 9.40 -43.09 -23.95
N GLU A 9 9.63 -42.30 -24.99
CA GLU A 9 10.82 -41.44 -25.02
C GLU A 9 10.80 -40.60 -23.75
N GLN A 10 11.84 -40.81 -22.96
CA GLN A 10 12.14 -40.07 -21.76
C GLN A 10 12.16 -38.60 -22.14
N VAL A 11 11.11 -37.88 -21.76
CA VAL A 11 11.13 -36.42 -21.73
C VAL A 11 12.17 -36.08 -20.67
N GLU A 12 13.42 -35.87 -21.10
CA GLU A 12 14.43 -35.22 -20.29
C GLU A 12 13.90 -33.82 -19.98
N TYR A 13 13.25 -33.69 -18.83
CA TYR A 13 13.03 -32.39 -18.22
C TYR A 13 14.41 -31.86 -17.87
N THR A 14 15.00 -31.08 -18.78
CA THR A 14 16.09 -30.18 -18.44
C THR A 14 15.52 -29.25 -17.39
N TYR A 15 15.85 -29.53 -16.13
CA TYR A 15 15.72 -28.57 -15.05
C TYR A 15 16.66 -27.43 -15.43
N ILE A 16 16.14 -26.47 -16.19
CA ILE A 16 16.74 -25.16 -16.28
C ILE A 16 16.67 -24.67 -14.84
N GLU A 17 17.82 -24.63 -14.17
CA GLU A 17 17.98 -23.95 -12.88
C GLU A 17 17.54 -22.51 -13.12
N ARG A 18 16.25 -22.25 -12.89
CA ARG A 18 15.72 -20.90 -12.94
C ARG A 18 16.46 -20.16 -11.83
N PRO A 19 17.16 -19.06 -12.14
CA PRO A 19 17.86 -18.31 -11.11
C PRO A 19 16.89 -18.05 -9.97
N HIS A 20 17.32 -18.36 -8.75
CA HIS A 20 16.41 -18.37 -7.61
C HIS A 20 15.80 -16.98 -7.43
N TYR A 21 14.46 -16.93 -7.42
CA TYR A 21 13.71 -15.76 -6.95
C TYR A 21 14.31 -15.28 -5.61
N GLY A 22 14.63 -13.99 -5.52
CA GLY A 22 15.27 -13.40 -4.33
C GLY A 22 16.78 -13.16 -4.41
N TRP A 23 17.45 -13.54 -5.51
CA TRP A 23 18.88 -13.25 -5.71
C TRP A 23 19.07 -12.22 -6.83
N GLY A 24 19.71 -11.08 -6.52
CA GLY A 24 20.06 -10.04 -7.49
C GLY A 24 19.34 -8.69 -7.33
N HIS A 25 18.62 -8.47 -6.23
CA HIS A 25 18.02 -7.16 -5.96
C HIS A 25 19.05 -6.24 -5.30
N ASN A 26 19.03 -4.96 -5.65
CA ASN A 26 19.90 -3.95 -5.04
C ASN A 26 19.62 -3.84 -3.53
N ASP A 27 20.67 -3.68 -2.71
CA ASP A 27 20.58 -3.48 -1.26
C ASP A 27 19.65 -2.32 -0.86
N THR A 28 19.33 -1.42 -1.79
CA THR A 28 18.40 -0.30 -1.61
C THR A 28 16.91 -0.67 -1.68
N LEU A 29 16.55 -1.83 -2.24
CA LEU A 29 15.15 -2.24 -2.39
C LEU A 29 14.47 -2.53 -1.04
N TYR A 30 15.11 -3.31 -0.16
CA TYR A 30 14.53 -3.69 1.13
C TYR A 30 14.28 -2.48 2.05
N PRO A 31 15.21 -1.51 2.17
CA PRO A 31 14.93 -0.24 2.82
C PRO A 31 13.71 0.48 2.24
N ALA A 32 13.58 0.56 0.91
CA ALA A 32 12.43 1.20 0.26
C ALA A 32 11.10 0.48 0.60
N ILE A 33 11.07 -0.86 0.54
CA ILE A 33 9.91 -1.66 0.97
C ILE A 33 9.58 -1.40 2.45
N GLY A 34 10.61 -1.31 3.30
CA GLY A 34 10.46 -0.97 4.72
C GLY A 34 9.80 0.38 4.93
N LYS A 35 10.18 1.42 4.17
CA LYS A 35 9.52 2.74 4.21
C LYS A 35 8.03 2.63 3.86
N VAL A 36 7.68 1.87 2.80
CA VAL A 36 6.26 1.63 2.43
C VAL A 36 5.49 0.96 3.57
N ALA A 37 6.08 -0.06 4.20
CA ALA A 37 5.44 -0.76 5.32
C ALA A 37 5.20 0.19 6.52
N VAL A 38 6.17 1.04 6.86
CA VAL A 38 6.05 2.02 7.95
C VAL A 38 4.98 3.07 7.64
N HIS A 39 5.07 3.74 6.49
CA HIS A 39 4.13 4.83 6.17
C HIS A 39 2.71 4.33 5.94
N SER A 40 2.51 3.14 5.35
CA SER A 40 1.17 2.54 5.28
C SER A 40 0.62 2.14 6.65
N GLY A 41 1.49 1.67 7.57
CA GLY A 41 1.09 1.38 8.95
C GLY A 41 0.68 2.63 9.72
N LEU A 42 1.40 3.74 9.56
CA LEU A 42 1.05 5.05 10.14
C LEU A 42 -0.30 5.56 9.61
N PHE A 43 -0.57 5.37 8.33
CA PHE A 43 -1.87 5.70 7.75
C PHE A 43 -3.00 4.90 8.41
N ASP A 44 -2.84 3.58 8.55
CA ASP A 44 -3.82 2.74 9.23
C ASP A 44 -4.02 3.16 10.70
N GLU A 45 -2.96 3.57 11.40
CA GLU A 45 -3.03 4.09 12.77
C GLU A 45 -3.85 5.39 12.84
N LEU A 46 -3.60 6.35 11.94
CA LEU A 46 -4.40 7.58 11.85
C LEU A 46 -5.88 7.26 11.63
N LEU A 47 -6.22 6.33 10.74
CA LEU A 47 -7.62 5.96 10.48
C LEU A 47 -8.30 5.42 11.75
N ARG A 48 -7.58 4.63 12.57
CA ARG A 48 -8.10 4.11 13.84
C ARG A 48 -8.32 5.22 14.86
N GLU A 49 -7.41 6.18 14.95
CA GLU A 49 -7.55 7.35 15.83
C GLU A 49 -8.77 8.19 15.42
N ILE A 50 -8.95 8.45 14.12
CA ILE A 50 -10.14 9.15 13.61
C ILE A 50 -11.42 8.40 13.97
N LEU A 51 -11.45 7.07 13.78
CA LEU A 51 -12.62 6.26 14.12
C LEU A 51 -12.93 6.28 15.61
N ALA A 52 -11.92 6.21 16.47
CA ALA A 52 -12.09 6.31 17.92
C ALA A 52 -12.68 7.69 18.31
N GLU A 53 -12.21 8.77 17.70
CA GLU A 53 -12.73 10.12 17.96
C GLU A 53 -14.19 10.30 17.48
N VAL A 54 -14.54 9.70 16.34
CA VAL A 54 -15.88 9.87 15.74
C VAL A 54 -16.91 8.98 16.42
N VAL A 55 -16.57 7.72 16.65
CA VAL A 55 -17.50 6.68 17.16
C VAL A 55 -17.47 6.61 18.69
N GLY A 56 -16.35 6.97 19.31
CA GLY A 56 -16.09 6.89 20.74
C GLY A 56 -14.95 5.93 21.09
N ASP A 57 -14.21 6.24 22.15
CA ASP A 57 -13.02 5.47 22.56
C ASP A 57 -13.34 4.03 22.99
N ASP A 58 -14.56 3.76 23.47
CA ASP A 58 -14.94 2.45 24.01
C ASP A 58 -14.93 1.30 22.98
N VAL A 59 -14.80 1.60 21.69
CA VAL A 59 -14.79 0.60 20.60
C VAL A 59 -13.46 0.47 19.86
N TRP A 60 -12.38 1.09 20.36
CA TRP A 60 -11.07 1.12 19.69
C TRP A 60 -10.54 -0.28 19.28
N TYR A 61 -10.84 -1.30 20.08
CA TYR A 61 -10.40 -2.68 19.86
C TYR A 61 -11.02 -3.30 18.61
N MET A 62 -12.19 -2.83 18.16
CA MET A 62 -12.84 -3.31 16.93
C MET A 62 -12.06 -2.93 15.67
N PHE A 63 -11.22 -1.89 15.74
CA PHE A 63 -10.46 -1.37 14.60
C PHE A 63 -9.09 -2.04 14.45
N GLN A 64 -8.67 -2.84 15.44
CA GLN A 64 -7.40 -3.55 15.43
C GLN A 64 -7.44 -4.74 14.45
N GLY A 65 -6.35 -4.92 13.70
CA GLY A 65 -6.23 -5.98 12.69
C GLY A 65 -7.10 -5.81 11.44
N GLN A 66 -7.87 -4.73 11.35
CA GLN A 66 -8.70 -4.43 10.18
C GLN A 66 -7.84 -3.93 9.02
N SER A 67 -8.27 -4.25 7.80
CA SER A 67 -7.62 -3.78 6.57
C SER A 67 -7.85 -2.28 6.34
N THR A 68 -6.93 -1.63 5.63
CA THR A 68 -7.06 -0.22 5.20
C THR A 68 -8.39 0.06 4.50
N ASP A 69 -8.86 -0.81 3.59
CA ASP A 69 -10.14 -0.64 2.88
C ASP A 69 -11.32 -0.59 3.86
N TRP A 70 -11.31 -1.49 4.84
CA TRP A 70 -12.34 -1.55 5.87
C TRP A 70 -12.31 -0.30 6.73
N LEU A 71 -11.12 0.15 7.16
CA LEU A 71 -10.96 1.38 7.95
C LEU A 71 -11.44 2.61 7.19
N VAL A 72 -11.04 2.77 5.92
CA VAL A 72 -11.50 3.87 5.06
C VAL A 72 -13.01 3.83 4.89
N LYS A 73 -13.60 2.65 4.63
CA LYS A 73 -15.06 2.49 4.53
C LYS A 73 -15.75 2.92 5.82
N MET A 74 -15.26 2.44 6.97
CA MET A 74 -15.84 2.79 8.26
C MET A 74 -15.71 4.28 8.57
N CYS A 75 -14.61 4.94 8.20
CA CYS A 75 -14.51 6.39 8.33
C CYS A 75 -15.62 7.09 7.54
N ARG A 76 -15.84 6.67 6.28
CA ARG A 76 -16.89 7.25 5.43
C ARG A 76 -18.28 7.06 6.02
N ASP A 77 -18.61 5.82 6.38
CA ASP A 77 -19.92 5.47 6.93
C ASP A 77 -20.18 6.19 8.27
N SER A 78 -19.18 6.22 9.16
CA SER A 78 -19.31 6.87 10.47
C SER A 78 -19.52 8.37 10.32
N MET A 79 -18.87 9.02 9.35
CA MET A 79 -19.12 10.45 9.08
C MET A 79 -20.56 10.70 8.62
N GLU A 80 -21.11 9.85 7.76
CA GLU A 80 -22.50 9.97 7.31
C GLU A 80 -23.50 9.74 8.45
N TRP A 81 -23.22 8.77 9.32
CA TRP A 81 -24.12 8.38 10.41
C TRP A 81 -24.08 9.33 11.61
N HIS A 82 -22.92 9.89 11.95
CA HIS A 82 -22.76 10.78 13.09
C HIS A 82 -22.97 12.27 12.73
N ASN A 83 -23.12 12.59 11.45
CA ASN A 83 -23.36 13.96 10.97
C ASN A 83 -24.69 14.10 10.21
N VAL A 84 -25.73 13.41 10.67
CA VAL A 84 -27.07 13.52 10.07
C VAL A 84 -27.51 14.99 10.10
N ASN A 85 -27.93 15.51 8.94
CA ASN A 85 -28.30 16.91 8.72
C ASN A 85 -27.16 17.94 8.89
N TYR A 86 -25.89 17.51 8.88
CA TYR A 86 -24.74 18.41 8.99
C TYR A 86 -24.72 19.23 10.29
N SER A 87 -25.26 18.67 11.38
CA SER A 87 -25.32 19.34 12.68
C SER A 87 -23.97 19.45 13.37
N ARG A 88 -23.05 18.51 13.09
CA ARG A 88 -21.70 18.48 13.68
C ARG A 88 -20.63 19.01 12.72
N TRP A 89 -20.77 18.86 11.40
CA TRP A 89 -19.84 19.45 10.44
C TRP A 89 -20.59 19.89 9.20
N SER A 90 -20.13 20.97 8.54
CA SER A 90 -20.75 21.39 7.29
C SER A 90 -20.54 20.34 6.18
N LYS A 91 -21.44 20.33 5.20
CA LYS A 91 -21.31 19.47 4.01
C LYS A 91 -19.97 19.63 3.30
N GLU A 92 -19.51 20.87 3.17
CA GLU A 92 -18.22 21.19 2.54
C GLU A 92 -17.04 20.57 3.30
N GLN A 93 -17.06 20.63 4.64
CA GLN A 93 -16.01 20.03 5.47
C GLN A 93 -15.97 18.50 5.32
N GLN A 94 -17.15 17.87 5.41
CA GLN A 94 -17.27 16.43 5.24
C GLN A 94 -16.82 16.00 3.84
N GLU A 95 -17.23 16.70 2.78
CA GLU A 95 -16.79 16.40 1.42
C GLU A 95 -15.28 16.58 1.21
N LYS A 96 -14.67 17.60 1.83
CA LYS A 96 -13.21 17.80 1.77
C LYS A 96 -12.49 16.62 2.42
N PHE A 97 -12.93 16.21 3.60
CA PHE A 97 -12.38 15.05 4.32
C PHE A 97 -12.55 13.75 3.53
N LEU A 98 -13.74 13.47 2.98
CA LEU A 98 -14.00 12.25 2.21
C LEU A 98 -13.18 12.19 0.90
N ARG A 99 -12.90 13.33 0.27
CA ARG A 99 -12.06 13.41 -0.93
C ARG A 99 -10.61 13.02 -0.66
N ALA A 100 -10.08 13.25 0.54
CA ALA A 100 -8.73 12.85 0.91
C ALA A 100 -8.50 11.32 0.86
N PHE A 101 -9.58 10.52 0.93
CA PHE A 101 -9.50 9.05 0.81
C PHE A 101 -9.54 8.52 -0.63
N ILE A 102 -9.72 9.35 -1.65
CA ILE A 102 -9.82 8.89 -3.04
C ILE A 102 -8.59 8.04 -3.47
N PRO A 103 -7.34 8.42 -3.13
CA PRO A 103 -6.15 7.65 -3.53
C PRO A 103 -5.98 6.31 -2.79
N ALA A 104 -6.63 6.12 -1.64
CA ALA A 104 -6.30 5.06 -0.68
C ALA A 104 -6.39 3.64 -1.28
N GLN A 105 -7.41 3.37 -2.09
CA GLN A 105 -7.60 2.05 -2.71
C GLN A 105 -6.41 1.68 -3.59
N ARG A 106 -6.00 2.60 -4.48
CA ARG A 106 -4.89 2.39 -5.42
C ARG A 106 -3.58 2.23 -4.66
N LEU A 107 -3.30 3.10 -3.68
CA LEU A 107 -2.05 3.03 -2.90
C LEU A 107 -1.96 1.73 -2.10
N ARG A 108 -3.06 1.26 -1.53
CA ARG A 108 -3.12 -0.04 -0.85
C ARG A 108 -2.84 -1.20 -1.80
N ASP A 109 -3.42 -1.19 -3.00
CA ASP A 109 -3.18 -2.23 -3.99
C ASP A 109 -1.70 -2.31 -4.36
N LEU A 110 -1.07 -1.17 -4.61
CA LEU A 110 0.38 -1.07 -4.84
C LEU A 110 1.19 -1.54 -3.63
N ARG A 111 0.82 -1.15 -2.41
CA ARG A 111 1.47 -1.62 -1.18
C ARG A 111 1.39 -3.13 -1.04
N ASN A 112 0.28 -3.74 -1.43
CA ASN A 112 0.13 -5.19 -1.38
C ASN A 112 1.02 -5.90 -2.42
N TYR A 113 1.24 -5.30 -3.58
CA TYR A 113 2.29 -5.77 -4.50
C TYR A 113 3.65 -5.65 -3.84
N VAL A 114 4.03 -4.47 -3.36
CA VAL A 114 5.38 -4.20 -2.89
C VAL A 114 5.76 -5.00 -1.64
N VAL A 115 4.89 -5.03 -0.63
CA VAL A 115 5.19 -5.63 0.69
C VAL A 115 5.00 -7.14 0.70
N HIS A 116 4.10 -7.68 -0.11
CA HIS A 116 3.81 -9.12 -0.17
C HIS A 116 4.21 -9.75 -1.51
N GLY A 117 4.98 -9.01 -2.30
CA GLY A 117 5.49 -9.42 -3.59
C GLY A 117 6.70 -10.32 -3.48
N ILE A 118 6.87 -11.13 -4.52
CA ILE A 118 8.09 -11.83 -4.83
C ILE A 118 8.77 -11.01 -5.93
N TRP A 119 10.02 -10.62 -5.67
CA TRP A 119 10.78 -9.73 -6.53
C TRP A 119 11.74 -10.53 -7.43
N SER A 120 11.91 -10.09 -8.67
CA SER A 120 12.76 -10.70 -9.69
C SER A 120 13.35 -9.65 -10.61
N THR A 121 14.43 -9.99 -11.33
CA THR A 121 14.98 -9.16 -12.42
C THR A 121 14.49 -9.60 -13.80
N TRP A 122 13.63 -10.62 -13.88
CA TRP A 122 13.00 -11.11 -15.11
C TRP A 122 11.53 -11.47 -14.85
N ALA A 123 10.70 -11.32 -15.89
CA ALA A 123 9.31 -11.75 -15.91
C ALA A 123 9.21 -13.28 -16.08
N VAL A 124 8.23 -13.92 -15.45
CA VAL A 124 7.97 -15.36 -15.61
C VAL A 124 6.98 -15.64 -16.73
N GLY A 125 6.10 -14.69 -17.04
CA GLY A 125 5.15 -14.81 -18.16
C GLY A 125 5.84 -14.75 -19.52
N GLU A 126 5.30 -15.47 -20.51
CA GLU A 126 5.64 -15.17 -21.91
C GLU A 126 5.17 -13.74 -22.22
N PRO A 127 6.02 -12.88 -22.81
CA PRO A 127 5.72 -11.46 -23.01
C PRO A 127 4.39 -11.21 -23.73
N ASP A 128 4.00 -12.12 -24.62
CA ASP A 128 2.81 -11.98 -25.46
C ASP A 128 1.54 -12.55 -24.81
N GLU A 129 1.66 -13.52 -23.89
CA GLU A 129 0.50 -14.20 -23.28
C GLU A 129 0.08 -13.58 -21.94
N ASN A 130 1.04 -13.12 -21.15
CA ASN A 130 0.77 -12.49 -19.85
C ASN A 130 1.82 -11.40 -19.58
N PRO A 131 1.76 -10.27 -20.31
CA PRO A 131 2.71 -9.19 -20.13
C PRO A 131 2.63 -8.63 -18.70
N ALA A 132 3.79 -8.37 -18.11
CA ALA A 132 3.86 -7.61 -16.87
C ALA A 132 3.18 -6.25 -17.05
N GLN A 133 2.42 -5.84 -16.05
CA GLN A 133 1.83 -4.51 -15.99
C GLN A 133 2.95 -3.47 -15.94
N GLY A 134 2.81 -2.41 -16.73
CA GLY A 134 3.76 -1.31 -16.76
C GLY A 134 3.89 -0.61 -15.41
N ARG A 135 4.93 0.21 -15.28
CA ARG A 135 5.25 0.90 -14.03
C ARG A 135 4.08 1.77 -13.53
N PRO A 136 3.78 1.78 -12.22
CA PRO A 136 2.57 2.41 -11.67
C PRO A 136 2.51 3.93 -11.79
N TRP A 137 3.65 4.61 -11.98
CA TRP A 137 3.72 6.04 -12.27
C TRP A 137 4.10 6.36 -13.72
N GLY A 138 4.11 5.34 -14.59
CA GLY A 138 4.64 5.44 -15.94
C GLY A 138 6.17 5.54 -15.99
N GLY A 139 6.69 5.71 -17.20
CA GLY A 139 8.12 5.73 -17.48
C GLY A 139 8.52 4.58 -18.41
N PRO A 140 9.78 4.57 -18.88
CA PRO A 140 10.27 3.51 -19.74
C PRO A 140 10.45 2.22 -18.94
N ASP A 141 9.98 1.11 -19.51
CA ASP A 141 10.07 -0.23 -18.90
C ASP A 141 11.44 -0.90 -19.12
N ASN A 142 12.17 -0.48 -20.16
CA ASN A 142 13.46 -1.06 -20.57
C ASN A 142 14.67 -0.25 -20.06
N VAL A 143 14.63 0.20 -18.80
CA VAL A 143 15.76 0.94 -18.19
C VAL A 143 16.48 0.11 -17.13
N PRO A 144 17.79 0.35 -16.92
CA PRO A 144 18.53 -0.30 -15.83
C PRO A 144 17.84 -0.08 -14.48
N GLY A 145 17.71 -1.15 -13.69
CA GLY A 145 17.12 -1.10 -12.35
C GLY A 145 15.60 -1.31 -12.29
N VAL A 146 14.95 -1.62 -13.42
CA VAL A 146 13.57 -2.15 -13.41
C VAL A 146 13.58 -3.59 -12.88
N LEU A 147 12.65 -3.85 -11.98
CA LEU A 147 12.39 -5.11 -11.30
C LEU A 147 10.96 -5.55 -11.60
N VAL A 148 10.75 -6.86 -11.58
CA VAL A 148 9.44 -7.47 -11.70
C VAL A 148 8.96 -7.89 -10.32
N CYS A 149 7.76 -7.46 -9.96
CA CYS A 149 7.11 -7.81 -8.71
C CYS A 149 5.86 -8.66 -9.00
N ALA A 150 5.87 -9.91 -8.55
CA ALA A 150 4.74 -10.82 -8.64
C ALA A 150 4.09 -10.97 -7.26
N ARG A 151 2.76 -10.88 -7.16
CA ARG A 151 2.10 -11.07 -5.85
C ARG A 151 2.16 -12.55 -5.44
N SER A 152 2.73 -12.83 -4.26
CA SER A 152 2.94 -14.19 -3.72
C SER A 152 1.69 -15.09 -3.69
N ARG A 153 0.49 -14.50 -3.54
CA ARG A 153 -0.77 -15.24 -3.43
C ARG A 153 -1.81 -14.65 -4.36
N GLN A 154 -1.94 -15.23 -5.55
CA GLN A 154 -3.06 -14.97 -6.44
C GLN A 154 -3.84 -16.26 -6.72
N ARG A 155 -5.17 -16.14 -6.69
CA ARG A 155 -6.10 -17.22 -7.08
C ARG A 155 -6.29 -17.31 -8.61
N ASN A 156 -5.87 -16.29 -9.37
CA ASN A 156 -5.94 -16.20 -10.83
C ASN A 156 -4.56 -15.75 -11.33
N ALA A 157 -4.09 -16.25 -12.48
CA ALA A 157 -2.76 -16.06 -13.07
C ALA A 157 -1.97 -14.81 -12.60
N SER A 158 -0.71 -15.02 -12.23
CA SER A 158 0.25 -14.03 -11.72
C SER A 158 0.26 -12.77 -12.57
N SER A 159 -0.36 -11.69 -12.08
CA SER A 159 -0.20 -10.37 -12.67
C SER A 159 1.11 -9.80 -12.12
N GLU A 160 2.15 -9.89 -12.93
CA GLU A 160 3.42 -9.24 -12.67
C GLU A 160 3.28 -7.74 -12.88
N MET A 161 4.00 -6.93 -12.12
CA MET A 161 4.06 -5.48 -12.32
C MET A 161 5.52 -5.02 -12.25
N LEU A 162 5.87 -4.05 -13.10
CA LEU A 162 7.19 -3.47 -13.16
C LEU A 162 7.37 -2.34 -12.12
N PHE A 163 8.54 -2.29 -11.49
CA PHE A 163 8.91 -1.28 -10.51
C PHE A 163 10.39 -0.94 -10.60
N THR A 164 10.76 0.30 -10.35
CA THR A 164 12.10 0.67 -9.91
C THR A 164 12.14 0.83 -8.38
N VAL A 165 13.33 1.00 -7.80
CA VAL A 165 13.44 1.37 -6.37
C VAL A 165 12.81 2.75 -6.12
N GLU A 166 12.99 3.70 -7.05
CA GLU A 166 12.38 5.03 -6.99
C GLU A 166 10.84 4.97 -6.97
N ASP A 167 10.25 4.05 -7.74
CA ASP A 167 8.81 3.78 -7.71
C ASP A 167 8.38 3.33 -6.30
N VAL A 168 9.11 2.41 -5.68
CA VAL A 168 8.81 1.96 -4.30
C VAL A 168 8.96 3.10 -3.29
N GLU A 169 9.99 3.93 -3.42
CA GLU A 169 10.16 5.09 -2.54
C GLU A 169 9.05 6.13 -2.73
N ARG A 170 8.63 6.36 -3.97
CA ARG A 170 7.49 7.22 -4.28
C ARG A 170 6.21 6.69 -3.64
N LEU A 171 5.98 5.38 -3.61
CA LEU A 171 4.84 4.81 -2.90
C LEU A 171 4.81 5.22 -1.43
N ALA A 172 5.97 5.17 -0.76
CA ALA A 172 6.08 5.55 0.64
C ALA A 172 5.74 7.04 0.84
N LEU A 173 6.24 7.90 -0.04
CA LEU A 173 5.92 9.33 -0.04
C LEU A 173 4.42 9.59 -0.26
N GLU A 174 3.78 8.87 -1.18
CA GLU A 174 2.35 9.01 -1.43
C GLU A 174 1.50 8.61 -0.20
N PHE A 175 1.90 7.56 0.54
CA PHE A 175 1.27 7.25 1.84
C PHE A 175 1.49 8.36 2.86
N GLN A 176 2.71 8.89 2.95
CA GLN A 176 2.99 10.00 3.86
C GLN A 176 2.11 11.21 3.56
N MET A 177 2.08 11.65 2.29
CA MET A 177 1.27 12.78 1.84
C MET A 177 -0.22 12.54 2.11
N MET A 178 -0.75 11.36 1.77
CA MET A 178 -2.14 11.02 2.03
C MET A 178 -2.46 11.03 3.53
N THR A 179 -1.56 10.53 4.37
CA THR A 179 -1.76 10.54 5.83
C THR A 179 -1.85 11.96 6.35
N ARG A 180 -0.94 12.84 5.91
CA ARG A 180 -0.96 14.26 6.24
C ARG A 180 -2.23 14.95 5.75
N GLU A 181 -2.62 14.76 4.49
CA GLU A 181 -3.83 15.36 3.91
C GLU A 181 -5.10 14.95 4.67
N VAL A 182 -5.22 13.67 5.04
CA VAL A 182 -6.35 13.17 5.84
C VAL A 182 -6.34 13.78 7.24
N ALA A 183 -5.18 13.84 7.90
CA ALA A 183 -5.05 14.41 9.24
C ALA A 183 -5.39 15.91 9.25
N GLU A 184 -4.86 16.67 8.30
CA GLU A 184 -5.14 18.12 8.16
C GLU A 184 -6.63 18.35 7.89
N ALA A 185 -7.23 17.58 6.97
CA ALA A 185 -8.66 17.70 6.67
C ALA A 185 -9.55 17.36 7.88
N PHE A 186 -9.20 16.32 8.65
CA PHE A 186 -9.91 15.97 9.87
C PHE A 186 -9.76 17.05 10.95
N TYR A 187 -8.54 17.54 11.17
CA TYR A 187 -8.26 18.57 12.15
C TYR A 187 -8.99 19.89 11.83
N GLU A 188 -8.98 20.33 10.57
CA GLU A 188 -9.74 21.52 10.16
C GLU A 188 -11.26 21.37 10.38
N MET A 189 -11.77 20.15 10.19
CA MET A 189 -13.16 19.80 10.41
C MET A 189 -13.52 19.87 11.91
N GLU A 190 -12.66 19.33 12.78
CA GLU A 190 -12.86 19.29 14.24
C GLU A 190 -12.54 20.60 14.98
N ARG A 191 -11.52 21.36 14.56
CA ARG A 191 -11.06 22.58 15.25
C ARG A 191 -12.17 23.62 15.44
N ARG A 192 -13.17 23.64 14.54
CA ARG A 192 -14.32 24.56 14.64
C ARG A 192 -15.34 24.12 15.69
N HIS A 193 -15.30 22.87 16.14
CA HIS A 193 -16.24 22.27 17.08
C HIS A 193 -15.60 22.03 18.46
N ASN A 194 -14.31 21.72 18.49
CA ASN A 194 -13.54 21.49 19.71
C ASN A 194 -12.26 22.33 19.71
N SER A 195 -12.29 23.48 20.37
CA SER A 195 -11.15 24.40 20.51
C SER A 195 -10.00 23.84 21.37
N HIS A 196 -10.21 22.69 22.02
CA HIS A 196 -9.26 22.05 22.94
C HIS A 196 -8.54 20.84 22.36
N LEU A 197 -8.81 20.46 21.11
CA LEU A 197 -8.04 19.40 20.46
C LEU A 197 -6.61 19.88 20.27
N LEU A 198 -5.71 19.34 21.10
CA LEU A 198 -4.27 19.39 20.87
C LEU A 198 -4.00 18.84 19.46
N LEU A 199 -3.02 19.40 18.76
CA LEU A 199 -2.53 18.84 17.50
C LEU A 199 -2.45 17.31 17.66
N PRO A 200 -3.02 16.52 16.73
CA PRO A 200 -3.07 15.08 16.88
C PRO A 200 -1.69 14.57 17.29
N ARG A 201 -1.62 13.72 18.34
CA ARG A 201 -0.37 13.08 18.81
C ARG A 201 0.43 12.44 17.67
N TRP A 202 -0.22 12.19 16.54
CA TRP A 202 0.36 11.74 15.29
C TRP A 202 1.37 12.70 14.66
N ILE A 203 1.20 14.03 14.72
CA ILE A 203 2.19 14.99 14.17
C ILE A 203 3.53 14.85 14.91
N GLU A 204 3.50 14.73 16.23
CA GLU A 204 4.69 14.46 17.04
C GLU A 204 5.27 13.06 16.74
N ARG A 205 4.45 12.04 16.49
CA ARG A 205 4.93 10.70 16.10
C ARG A 205 5.55 10.69 14.70
N GLU A 206 5.01 11.44 13.75
CA GLU A 206 5.56 11.56 12.40
C GLU A 206 6.96 12.18 12.46
N GLU A 207 7.12 13.32 13.14
CA GLU A 207 8.42 13.97 13.33
C GLU A 207 9.45 13.03 13.97
N ASN A 208 9.06 12.31 15.02
CA ASN A 208 9.91 11.32 15.68
C ASN A 208 10.24 10.12 14.77
N THR A 209 9.30 9.68 13.93
CA THR A 209 9.53 8.57 12.99
C THR A 209 10.48 8.98 11.88
N HIS A 210 10.33 10.19 11.32
CA HIS A 210 11.27 10.73 10.35
C HIS A 210 12.67 10.89 10.93
N GLU A 211 12.78 11.42 12.14
CA GLU A 211 14.07 11.55 12.80
C GLU A 211 14.72 10.18 13.06
N PHE A 212 13.94 9.19 13.50
CA PHE A 212 14.41 7.82 13.69
C PHE A 212 14.90 7.19 12.37
N LEU A 213 14.10 7.26 11.30
CA LEU A 213 14.46 6.71 10.00
C LEU A 213 15.71 7.41 9.44
N ARG A 214 15.79 8.74 9.55
CA ARG A 214 16.97 9.52 9.15
C ARG A 214 18.23 9.04 9.88
N ARG A 215 18.19 8.96 11.21
CA ARG A 215 19.33 8.50 12.03
C ARG A 215 19.77 7.07 11.68
N ARG A 216 18.84 6.20 11.31
CA ARG A 216 19.11 4.78 11.00
C ARG A 216 19.73 4.57 9.62
N TYR A 217 19.42 5.43 8.65
CA TYR A 217 19.87 5.26 7.25
C TYR A 217 21.02 6.20 6.84
N GLU A 218 21.42 7.15 7.70
CA GLU A 218 22.61 7.98 7.53
C GLU A 218 23.88 7.39 8.19
N GLN A 219 23.78 6.22 8.82
CA GLN A 219 24.90 5.45 9.42
C GLN A 219 25.21 4.21 8.59
#